data_AF-A0A7C5IRZ5-F1
#
_entry.id   AF-A0A7C5IRZ5-F1
#
_cell.length_a   1.000
_cell.length_b   1.000
_cell.length_c   1.000
_cell.angle_alpha   90.00
_cell.angle_beta   90.00
_cell.angle_gamma   90.00
#
_symmetry.space_group_name_H-M   'P 1'
#
loop_
_entity.id
_entity.type
_entity.pdbx_description
1 polymer ?
#
loop_
_entity_poly.entity_id
_entity_poly.type
_entity_poly.pdbx_seq_one_letter_code
_entity_poly.pdbx_strand_id
1 'polypeptide(L)'
;MPYRTLPNIDPKVSLGMWQVQEDEEYFLSRLNIYKNEKKILQGIRHPQKRLEWMSSRLCLKELLKIKHRVESLNETTGKPYLSDNSFHISYSHSNMYSGAIASPCYPVSIDLEDLSKVRNPKTSYLFMHPVELAHFESSGDSRVFFLIWSAKETLYKIYTERGIVIK
;
A
#
# COMPACT_ATOMS: atom_id res chain seq x y z
N MET A 1 5.99 0.18 19.86
CA MET A 1 5.95 -0.97 18.93
C MET A 1 5.93 -0.43 17.51
N PRO A 2 6.66 -1.05 16.56
CA PRO A 2 6.81 -0.58 15.17
C PRO A 2 5.49 -0.66 14.38
N TYR A 3 4.62 -1.58 14.77
CA TYR A 3 3.26 -1.73 14.27
C TYR A 3 2.25 -0.88 15.05
N ARG A 4 1.31 -0.27 14.34
CA ARG A 4 0.13 0.36 14.91
C ARG A 4 -1.09 0.18 14.01
N THR A 5 -2.26 -0.05 14.63
CA THR A 5 -3.54 0.16 13.96
C THR A 5 -3.82 1.66 13.86
N LEU A 6 -4.47 2.07 12.78
CA LEU A 6 -4.95 3.44 12.60
C LEU A 6 -6.45 3.51 12.94
N PRO A 7 -6.98 4.70 13.28
CA PRO A 7 -8.40 4.86 13.56
C PRO A 7 -9.26 4.37 12.39
N ASN A 8 -10.24 3.54 12.70
CA ASN A 8 -11.19 3.06 11.71
C ASN A 8 -12.23 4.16 11.45
N ILE A 9 -12.37 4.54 10.18
CA ILE A 9 -13.46 5.41 9.72
C ILE A 9 -14.75 4.58 9.53
N ASP A 10 -14.60 3.30 9.17
CA ASP A 10 -15.68 2.33 9.02
C ASP A 10 -15.35 1.06 9.86
N PRO A 11 -16.28 0.51 10.67
CA PRO A 11 -16.03 -0.68 11.48
C PRO A 11 -15.63 -1.94 10.70
N LYS A 12 -15.95 -2.02 9.40
CA LYS A 12 -15.60 -3.12 8.50
C LYS A 12 -14.31 -2.86 7.73
N VAL A 13 -13.60 -1.77 8.01
CA VAL A 13 -12.32 -1.45 7.39
C VAL A 13 -11.27 -1.35 8.48
N SER A 14 -10.25 -2.19 8.36
CA SER A 14 -9.10 -2.18 9.25
C SER A 14 -7.90 -1.62 8.51
N LEU A 15 -7.17 -0.73 9.17
CA LEU A 15 -5.96 -0.10 8.62
C LEU A 15 -4.79 -0.27 9.60
N GLY A 16 -3.66 -0.75 9.09
CA GLY A 16 -2.43 -0.92 9.84
C GLY A 16 -1.27 -0.20 9.18
N MET A 17 -0.32 0.24 10.00
CA MET A 17 0.96 0.77 9.54
C MET A 17 2.11 0.18 10.35
N TRP A 18 3.24 -0.02 9.68
CA TRP A 18 4.49 -0.52 10.22
C TRP A 18 5.61 0.46 9.91
N GLN A 19 6.31 0.95 10.93
CA GLN A 19 7.58 1.65 10.77
C GLN A 19 8.70 0.61 10.73
N VAL A 20 9.31 0.44 9.57
CA VAL A 20 10.38 -0.52 9.32
C VAL A 20 11.65 -0.02 10.01
N GLN A 21 12.08 -0.73 11.03
CA GLN A 21 13.35 -0.50 11.73
C GLN A 21 14.19 -1.77 11.79
N GLU A 22 13.59 -2.89 11.41
CA GLU A 22 14.16 -4.22 11.49
C GLU A 22 14.76 -4.67 10.16
N ASP A 23 15.65 -5.66 10.25
CA ASP A 23 16.30 -6.26 9.11
C ASP A 23 15.45 -7.38 8.47
N GLU A 24 15.99 -7.96 7.40
CA GLU A 24 15.33 -9.03 6.68
C GLU A 24 15.13 -10.30 7.54
N GLU A 25 16.09 -10.64 8.42
CA GLU A 25 16.01 -11.82 9.28
C GLU A 25 14.83 -11.72 10.27
N TYR A 26 14.59 -10.53 10.82
CA TYR A 26 13.43 -10.27 11.67
C TYR A 26 12.10 -10.60 10.97
N PHE A 27 11.96 -10.21 9.70
CA PHE A 27 10.72 -10.46 8.96
C PHE A 27 10.60 -11.92 8.53
N LEU A 28 11.69 -12.52 8.05
CA LEU A 28 11.73 -13.93 7.64
C LEU A 28 11.37 -14.88 8.79
N SER A 29 11.78 -14.56 10.02
CA SER A 29 11.46 -15.37 11.21
C SER A 29 10.00 -15.26 11.68
N ARG A 30 9.23 -14.25 11.23
CA ARG A 30 7.84 -14.00 11.64
C ARG A 30 6.82 -14.29 10.54
N LEU A 31 7.26 -14.22 9.29
CA LEU A 31 6.44 -14.54 8.13
C LEU A 31 6.46 -16.04 7.87
N ASN A 32 5.27 -16.59 7.65
CA ASN A 32 5.14 -17.93 7.09
C ASN A 32 5.21 -17.78 5.57
N ILE A 33 6.41 -17.78 5.00
CA ILE A 33 6.60 -17.59 3.55
C ILE A 33 6.33 -18.91 2.83
N TYR A 34 5.23 -18.96 2.07
CA TYR A 34 4.85 -20.14 1.32
C TYR A 34 5.67 -20.29 0.02
N LYS A 35 5.59 -21.45 -0.63
CA LYS A 35 6.45 -21.80 -1.78
C LYS A 35 6.33 -20.81 -2.95
N ASN A 36 5.11 -20.34 -3.22
CA ASN A 36 4.79 -19.30 -4.21
C ASN A 36 5.38 -17.93 -3.81
N GLU A 37 5.18 -17.50 -2.57
CA GLU A 37 5.72 -16.23 -2.05
C GLU A 37 7.25 -16.23 -2.03
N LYS A 38 7.88 -17.37 -1.74
CA LYS A 38 9.33 -17.54 -1.78
C LYS A 38 9.90 -17.23 -3.16
N LYS A 39 9.24 -17.67 -4.23
CA LYS A 39 9.64 -17.35 -5.61
C LYS A 39 9.55 -15.85 -5.90
N ILE A 40 8.47 -15.21 -5.47
CA ILE A 40 8.29 -13.75 -5.60
C ILE A 40 9.41 -13.04 -4.88
N LEU A 41 9.64 -13.36 -3.61
CA LEU A 41 10.67 -12.73 -2.80
C LEU A 41 12.07 -12.95 -3.39
N GLN A 42 12.40 -14.15 -3.87
CA GLN A 42 13.68 -14.42 -4.56
C GLN A 42 13.88 -13.60 -5.84
N GLY A 43 12.79 -13.22 -6.52
CA GLY A 43 12.85 -12.34 -7.69
C GLY A 43 13.17 -10.88 -7.37
N ILE A 44 12.95 -10.44 -6.12
CA ILE A 44 13.20 -9.05 -5.69
C ILE A 44 14.68 -8.89 -5.32
N ARG A 45 15.43 -8.20 -6.19
CA ARG A 45 16.87 -7.97 -6.02
C ARG A 45 17.21 -6.80 -5.09
N HIS A 46 16.41 -5.73 -5.11
CA HIS A 46 16.74 -4.52 -4.36
C HIS A 46 16.41 -4.71 -2.86
N PRO A 47 17.38 -4.54 -1.92
CA PRO A 47 17.17 -4.83 -0.50
C PRO A 47 15.97 -4.09 0.11
N GLN A 48 15.83 -2.80 -0.18
CA GLN A 48 14.67 -2.03 0.32
C GLN A 48 13.33 -2.58 -0.21
N LYS A 49 13.27 -3.05 -1.46
CA LYS A 49 12.04 -3.62 -2.03
C LYS A 49 11.68 -4.94 -1.38
N ARG A 50 12.68 -5.71 -0.93
CA ARG A 50 12.48 -6.93 -0.14
C ARG A 50 11.86 -6.58 1.22
N LEU A 51 12.43 -5.59 1.91
CA LEU A 51 11.92 -5.11 3.20
C LEU A 51 10.49 -4.54 3.07
N GLU A 52 10.22 -3.71 2.07
CA GLU A 52 8.87 -3.20 1.77
C GLU A 52 7.87 -4.35 1.54
N TRP A 53 8.28 -5.36 0.75
CA TRP A 53 7.47 -6.54 0.50
C TRP A 53 7.17 -7.28 1.81
N MET A 54 8.19 -7.62 2.60
CA MET A 54 8.01 -8.41 3.81
C MET A 54 7.23 -7.66 4.90
N SER A 55 7.60 -6.41 5.18
CA SER A 55 6.96 -5.59 6.21
C SER A 55 5.48 -5.33 5.93
N SER A 56 5.09 -5.12 4.66
CA SER A 56 3.66 -4.96 4.30
C SER A 56 2.85 -6.24 4.55
N ARG A 57 3.40 -7.43 4.24
CA ARG A 57 2.72 -8.72 4.54
C ARG A 57 2.64 -8.97 6.05
N LEU A 58 3.70 -8.66 6.79
CA LEU A 58 3.68 -8.84 8.24
C LEU A 58 2.68 -7.86 8.89
N CYS A 59 2.60 -6.63 8.38
CA CYS A 59 1.60 -5.65 8.79
C CYS A 59 0.17 -6.17 8.60
N LEU A 60 -0.15 -6.80 7.46
CA LEU A 60 -1.46 -7.40 7.24
C LEU A 60 -1.73 -8.59 8.17
N LYS A 61 -0.74 -9.46 8.38
CA LYS A 61 -0.86 -10.59 9.31
C LYS A 61 -1.17 -10.11 10.73
N GLU A 62 -0.50 -9.06 11.19
CA GLU A 62 -0.78 -8.43 12.48
C GLU A 62 -2.14 -7.73 12.52
N LEU A 63 -2.56 -7.11 11.42
CA LEU A 63 -3.85 -6.43 11.31
C LEU A 63 -5.03 -7.38 11.39
N LEU A 64 -4.95 -8.51 10.68
CA LEU A 64 -6.03 -9.50 10.60
C LEU A 64 -5.91 -10.61 11.65
N LYS A 65 -4.82 -10.63 12.43
CA LYS A 65 -4.52 -11.68 13.40
C LYS A 65 -4.63 -13.09 12.79
N ILE A 66 -4.17 -13.24 11.54
CA ILE A 66 -4.23 -14.51 10.80
C ILE A 66 -3.35 -15.55 11.50
N LYS A 67 -3.99 -16.62 11.99
CA LYS A 67 -3.32 -17.76 12.64
C LYS A 67 -3.30 -19.02 11.79
N HIS A 68 -4.13 -19.09 10.77
CA HIS A 68 -4.21 -20.22 9.83
C HIS A 68 -3.36 -19.96 8.57
N ARG A 69 -3.24 -20.98 7.72
CA ARG A 69 -2.59 -20.85 6.43
C ARG A 69 -3.47 -20.04 5.47
N VAL A 70 -2.98 -18.85 5.11
CA VAL A 70 -3.55 -17.98 4.07
C VAL A 70 -2.41 -17.39 3.27
N GLU A 71 -2.44 -17.54 1.96
CA GLU A 71 -1.41 -17.02 1.06
C GLU A 71 -1.83 -15.63 0.54
N SER A 72 -0.89 -14.69 0.47
CA SER A 72 -1.11 -13.41 -0.22
C SER A 72 -0.70 -13.57 -1.69
N LEU A 73 -1.68 -13.67 -2.56
CA LEU A 73 -1.53 -13.83 -4.01
C LEU A 73 -1.74 -12.50 -4.74
N ASN A 74 -1.37 -12.45 -6.02
CA ASN A 74 -1.66 -11.32 -6.90
C ASN A 74 -2.46 -11.79 -8.12
N GLU A 75 -3.44 -11.00 -8.54
CA GLU A 75 -4.11 -11.15 -9.83
C GLU A 75 -3.17 -10.82 -11.00
N THR A 76 -3.60 -11.08 -12.23
CA THR A 76 -2.89 -10.67 -13.47
C THR A 76 -2.76 -9.15 -13.60
N THR A 77 -3.64 -8.40 -12.94
CA THR A 77 -3.62 -6.93 -12.80
C THR A 77 -2.60 -6.44 -11.78
N GLY A 78 -2.05 -7.34 -10.95
CA GLY A 78 -1.17 -7.02 -9.83
C GLY A 78 -1.89 -6.74 -8.51
N LYS A 79 -3.23 -6.73 -8.49
CA LYS A 79 -4.01 -6.53 -7.26
C LYS A 79 -3.81 -7.71 -6.31
N PRO A 80 -3.46 -7.45 -5.02
CA PRO A 80 -3.30 -8.52 -4.05
C PRO A 80 -4.66 -9.07 -3.59
N TYR A 81 -4.71 -10.37 -3.31
CA TYR A 81 -5.84 -11.04 -2.69
C TYR A 81 -5.38 -12.16 -1.77
N LEU A 82 -6.22 -12.54 -0.81
CA LEU A 82 -5.97 -13.69 0.06
C LEU A 82 -6.51 -14.96 -0.60
N SER A 83 -5.77 -16.07 -0.50
CA SER A 83 -6.14 -17.34 -1.14
C SER A 83 -7.51 -17.91 -0.70
N ASP A 84 -8.00 -17.52 0.47
CA ASP A 84 -9.31 -17.91 1.00
C ASP A 84 -10.43 -16.89 0.70
N ASN A 85 -10.10 -15.79 0.02
CA ASN A 85 -10.99 -14.67 -0.30
C ASN A 85 -11.70 -14.08 0.94
N SER A 86 -11.12 -14.22 2.13
CA SER A 86 -11.71 -13.75 3.38
C SER A 86 -11.76 -12.22 3.50
N PHE A 87 -10.83 -11.52 2.85
CA PHE A 87 -10.74 -10.07 2.84
C PHE A 87 -10.33 -9.53 1.48
N HIS A 88 -10.90 -8.38 1.11
CA HIS A 88 -10.27 -7.46 0.17
C HIS A 88 -9.10 -6.78 0.87
N ILE A 89 -7.94 -6.75 0.23
CA ILE A 89 -6.71 -6.21 0.82
C ILE A 89 -6.01 -5.26 -0.14
N SER A 90 -5.20 -4.37 0.43
CA SER A 90 -4.24 -3.57 -0.34
C SER A 90 -3.04 -3.23 0.52
N TYR A 91 -1.91 -3.00 -0.14
CA TYR A 91 -0.66 -2.65 0.48
C TYR A 91 -0.17 -1.31 -0.06
N SER A 92 0.53 -0.56 0.78
CA SER A 92 1.33 0.58 0.32
C SER A 92 2.62 0.66 1.12
N HIS A 93 3.63 1.33 0.60
CA HIS A 93 4.90 1.53 1.27
C HIS A 93 5.54 2.84 0.83
N SER A 94 6.17 3.54 1.76
CA SER A 94 6.94 4.74 1.45
C SER A 94 8.06 4.92 2.45
N ASN A 95 9.28 5.04 1.92
CA ASN A 95 10.50 5.19 2.72
C ASN A 95 10.65 4.04 3.74
N MET A 96 10.60 4.34 5.04
CA MET A 96 10.70 3.36 6.13
C MET A 96 9.32 2.95 6.67
N TYR A 97 8.25 3.13 5.91
CA TYR A 97 6.90 2.76 6.32
C TYR A 97 6.22 1.83 5.32
N SER A 98 5.47 0.89 5.87
CA SER A 98 4.58 -0.01 5.13
C SER A 98 3.18 0.05 5.73
N GLY A 99 2.16 -0.08 4.90
CA GLY A 99 0.76 -0.08 5.29
C GLY A 99 0.02 -1.27 4.70
N ALA A 100 -1.00 -1.72 5.42
CA ALA A 100 -1.96 -2.70 4.95
C ALA A 100 -3.38 -2.25 5.31
N ILE A 101 -4.31 -2.40 4.38
CA ILE A 101 -5.74 -2.20 4.60
C ILE A 101 -6.47 -3.50 4.30
N ALA A 102 -7.54 -3.77 5.03
CA ALA A 102 -8.38 -4.93 4.80
C ALA A 102 -9.85 -4.64 5.08
N SER A 103 -10.74 -5.25 4.30
CA SER A 103 -12.18 -5.27 4.56
C SER A 103 -12.80 -6.60 4.11
N PRO A 104 -13.69 -7.21 4.91
CA PRO A 104 -14.41 -8.42 4.49
C PRO A 104 -15.58 -8.13 3.55
N CYS A 105 -15.95 -6.85 3.34
CA CYS A 105 -17.16 -6.49 2.60
C CYS A 105 -16.92 -5.56 1.41
N TYR A 106 -15.88 -4.73 1.45
CA TYR A 106 -15.68 -3.67 0.46
C TYR A 106 -14.34 -3.83 -0.25
N PRO A 107 -14.27 -3.56 -1.57
CA PRO A 107 -13.01 -3.26 -2.22
C PRO A 107 -12.33 -2.10 -1.50
N VAL A 108 -11.09 -2.29 -1.05
CA VAL A 108 -10.30 -1.28 -0.34
C VAL A 108 -8.96 -1.07 -1.02
N SER A 109 -8.46 0.16 -0.95
CA SER A 109 -7.07 0.46 -1.29
C SER A 109 -6.51 1.56 -0.40
N ILE A 110 -5.18 1.63 -0.36
CA ILE A 110 -4.42 2.65 0.35
C ILE A 110 -3.26 3.13 -0.50
N ASP A 111 -2.89 4.38 -0.27
CA ASP A 111 -1.65 4.96 -0.71
C ASP A 111 -0.95 5.67 0.45
N LEU A 112 0.38 5.58 0.47
CA LEU A 112 1.21 6.09 1.55
C LEU A 112 2.34 6.88 0.89
N GLU A 113 2.47 8.15 1.24
CA GLU A 113 3.43 9.06 0.64
C GLU A 113 4.29 9.72 1.71
N ASP A 114 5.57 9.89 1.39
CA ASP A 114 6.54 10.56 2.27
C ASP A 114 6.58 12.04 1.92
N LEU A 115 5.96 12.85 2.78
CA LEU A 115 5.85 14.30 2.59
C LEU A 115 7.18 15.04 2.68
N SER A 116 8.26 14.39 3.17
CA SER A 116 9.60 14.98 3.17
C SER A 116 10.26 14.98 1.77
N LYS A 117 9.71 14.20 0.83
CA LYS A 117 10.25 14.13 -0.53
C LYS A 117 9.92 15.40 -1.32
N VAL A 118 10.90 15.87 -2.09
CA VAL A 118 10.66 16.92 -3.07
C VAL A 118 10.17 16.28 -4.37
N ARG A 119 8.95 16.62 -4.79
CA ARG A 119 8.39 16.22 -6.09
C ARG A 119 8.64 17.32 -7.11
N ASN A 120 8.88 16.94 -8.36
CA ASN A 120 8.98 17.91 -9.46
C ASN A 120 7.56 18.45 -9.76
N PRO A 121 7.27 19.74 -9.55
CA PRO A 121 5.93 20.29 -9.76
C PRO A 121 5.41 20.08 -11.18
N LYS A 122 6.29 19.98 -12.19
CA LYS A 122 5.88 19.72 -13.58
C LYS A 122 5.12 18.40 -13.76
N THR A 123 5.24 17.46 -12.82
CA THR A 123 4.48 16.22 -12.85
C THR A 123 2.99 16.43 -12.62
N SER A 124 2.57 17.52 -11.95
CA SER A 124 1.14 17.81 -11.72
C SER A 124 0.36 17.91 -13.02
N TYR A 125 0.93 18.57 -14.04
CA TYR A 125 0.32 18.74 -15.36
C TYR A 125 0.06 17.42 -16.12
N LEU A 126 0.67 16.31 -15.67
CA LEU A 126 0.48 15.00 -16.32
C LEU A 126 -0.79 14.29 -15.83
N PHE A 127 -1.21 14.54 -14.57
CA PHE A 127 -2.25 13.73 -13.92
C PHE A 127 -3.38 14.52 -13.26
N MET A 128 -3.19 15.81 -12.95
CA MET A 128 -4.22 16.62 -12.30
C MET A 128 -5.25 17.14 -13.32
N HIS A 129 -6.53 17.14 -12.93
CA HIS A 129 -7.59 17.88 -13.62
C HIS A 129 -7.26 19.39 -13.61
N PRO A 130 -7.72 20.19 -14.58
CA PRO A 130 -7.56 21.66 -14.54
C PRO A 130 -8.02 22.31 -13.22
N VAL A 131 -9.09 21.80 -12.59
CA VAL A 131 -9.59 22.30 -11.31
C VAL A 131 -8.63 21.95 -10.16
N GLU A 132 -8.12 20.72 -10.12
CA GLU A 132 -7.15 20.27 -9.12
C GLU A 132 -5.81 21.02 -9.27
N LEU A 133 -5.38 21.24 -10.51
CA LEU A 133 -4.17 21.97 -10.83
C LEU A 133 -4.27 23.43 -10.40
N ALA A 134 -5.39 24.11 -10.71
CA ALA A 134 -5.62 25.48 -10.25
C ALA A 134 -5.63 25.57 -8.72
N HIS A 135 -6.24 24.59 -8.05
CA HIS A 135 -6.20 24.51 -6.59
C HIS A 135 -4.76 24.33 -6.07
N PHE A 136 -4.01 23.38 -6.62
CA PHE A 136 -2.60 23.15 -6.26
C PHE A 136 -1.75 24.41 -6.44
N GLU A 137 -1.82 25.06 -7.60
CA GLU A 137 -1.06 26.28 -7.90
C GLU A 137 -1.43 27.45 -6.96
N SER A 138 -2.71 27.58 -6.61
CA SER A 138 -3.18 28.63 -5.70
C SER A 138 -2.85 28.37 -4.22
N SER A 139 -2.64 27.10 -3.84
CA SER A 139 -2.51 26.71 -2.42
C SER A 139 -1.20 27.16 -1.77
N GLY A 140 -0.12 27.26 -2.54
CA GLY A 140 1.24 27.44 -2.01
C GLY A 140 1.75 26.28 -1.13
N ASP A 141 1.01 25.18 -1.04
CA ASP A 141 1.28 24.05 -0.15
C ASP A 141 1.59 22.78 -0.94
N SER A 142 2.85 22.32 -0.87
CA SER A 142 3.30 21.12 -1.56
C SER A 142 2.57 19.85 -1.10
N ARG A 143 1.93 19.85 0.07
CA ARG A 143 1.12 18.71 0.56
C ARG A 143 -0.10 18.45 -0.30
N VAL A 144 -0.64 19.47 -0.97
CA VAL A 144 -1.78 19.32 -1.90
C VAL A 144 -1.42 18.39 -3.06
N PHE A 145 -0.17 18.44 -3.55
CA PHE A 145 0.32 17.50 -4.56
C PHE A 145 0.16 16.05 -4.08
N PHE A 146 0.66 15.75 -2.88
CA PHE A 146 0.65 14.40 -2.33
C PHE A 146 -0.77 13.91 -2.05
N LEU A 147 -1.67 14.78 -1.62
CA LEU A 147 -3.08 14.44 -1.39
C LEU A 147 -3.77 14.02 -2.70
N ILE A 148 -3.64 14.83 -3.75
CA ILE A 148 -4.26 14.53 -5.06
C ILE A 148 -3.63 13.27 -5.65
N TRP A 149 -2.30 13.14 -5.58
CA TRP A 149 -1.57 11.95 -6.02
C TRP A 149 -2.07 10.69 -5.30
N SER A 150 -2.08 10.71 -3.97
CA SER A 150 -2.49 9.55 -3.16
C SER A 150 -3.94 9.15 -3.42
N ALA A 151 -4.83 10.14 -3.60
CA ALA A 151 -6.23 9.88 -3.94
C ALA A 151 -6.36 9.17 -5.30
N LYS A 152 -5.67 9.65 -6.33
CA LYS A 152 -5.71 9.05 -7.67
C LYS A 152 -5.06 7.67 -7.71
N GLU A 153 -3.91 7.46 -7.05
CA GLU A 153 -3.28 6.14 -6.93
C GLU A 153 -4.19 5.14 -6.20
N THR A 154 -4.85 5.58 -5.13
CA THR A 154 -5.82 4.74 -4.39
C THR A 154 -6.98 4.33 -5.30
N LEU A 155 -7.56 5.27 -6.07
CA LEU A 155 -8.63 4.96 -7.01
C LEU A 155 -8.16 4.02 -8.13
N TYR A 156 -6.98 4.26 -8.70
CA TYR A 156 -6.40 3.40 -9.74
C TYR A 156 -6.23 1.96 -9.25
N LYS A 157 -5.72 1.78 -8.02
CA LYS A 157 -5.58 0.46 -7.38
C LYS A 157 -6.91 -0.23 -7.09
N ILE A 158 -8.00 0.52 -6.86
CA ILE A 158 -9.35 -0.03 -6.71
C ILE A 158 -9.87 -0.54 -8.05
N TYR A 159 -9.79 0.29 -9.10
CA TYR A 159 -10.46 0.01 -10.37
C TYR A 159 -9.72 -0.97 -11.27
N THR A 160 -8.41 -1.21 -11.10
CA THR A 160 -7.59 -2.28 -11.74
C THR A 160 -7.64 -2.49 -13.26
N GLU A 161 -8.53 -1.81 -13.98
CA GLU A 161 -8.63 -1.90 -15.43
C GLU A 161 -7.47 -1.17 -16.08
N ARG A 162 -6.84 -1.81 -17.06
CA ARG A 162 -5.74 -1.21 -17.82
C ARG A 162 -6.29 -0.05 -18.66
N GLY A 163 -5.64 1.11 -18.58
CA GLY A 163 -5.95 2.27 -19.42
C GLY A 163 -6.86 3.32 -18.78
N ILE A 164 -7.24 3.18 -17.50
CA ILE A 164 -7.95 4.25 -16.79
C ILE A 164 -6.99 5.42 -16.56
N VAL A 165 -7.38 6.59 -17.07
CA VAL A 165 -6.75 7.87 -16.76
C VAL A 165 -7.66 8.61 -15.80
N ILE A 166 -7.25 8.72 -14.54
CA ILE A 166 -7.96 9.51 -13.53
C ILE A 166 -7.43 10.93 -13.61
N LYS A 167 -7.97 11.71 -14.54
CA LYS A 167 -7.69 13.15 -14.66
C LYS A 167 -8.79 13.95 -14.02
#